data_AF-A0A318TGK2-F1
#
_entry.id   AF-A0A318TGK2-F1
#
_cell.length_a   1.000
_cell.length_b   1.000
_cell.length_c   1.000
_cell.angle_alpha   90.00
_cell.angle_beta   90.00
_cell.angle_gamma   90.00
#
_symmetry.space_group_name_H-M   'P 1'
#
loop_
_entity.id
_entity.type
_entity.pdbx_description
1 polymer ?
#
loop_
_entity_poly.entity_id
_entity_poly.type
_entity_poly.pdbx_seq_one_letter_code
_entity_poly.pdbx_strand_id
1 'polypeptide(L)'
;MNNAAFRRLPTEKMTLAAAAVLLALTASSLGHSAPDTENGRYTLESRGDGFLRLDSRSGTASICSDKGQGWTCQTMPDERAALDAEIGRLTGDLDRLKAEHQALQREADELRKANEALKLQLANRDGPATGKTDEALPKGDSLRKPEIKSTDGERKLEIPLPSDREIDKWMAYVEQAWRKLVDIAGRLQKDTSGDKI
;
A
#
# COMPACT_ATOMS: atom_id res chain seq x y z
N MET A 1 -33.10 3.99 103.37
CA MET A 1 -33.90 3.74 102.14
C MET A 1 -33.37 4.63 101.02
N ASN A 2 -33.05 4.22 99.79
CA ASN A 2 -32.75 2.95 99.11
C ASN A 2 -31.87 3.32 97.89
N ASN A 3 -30.83 2.53 97.62
CA ASN A 3 -29.87 2.69 96.52
C ASN A 3 -30.52 2.53 95.13
N ALA A 4 -30.24 3.45 94.19
CA ALA A 4 -30.59 3.29 92.78
C ALA A 4 -29.56 2.39 92.08
N ALA A 5 -29.96 1.15 91.80
CA ALA A 5 -29.16 0.20 91.05
C ALA A 5 -29.09 0.58 89.57
N PHE A 6 -27.89 0.96 89.10
CA PHE A 6 -27.55 1.02 87.68
C PHE A 6 -27.63 -0.39 87.08
N ARG A 7 -28.68 -0.66 86.29
CA ARG A 7 -28.78 -1.91 85.52
C ARG A 7 -27.80 -1.87 84.35
N ARG A 8 -26.78 -2.74 84.39
CA ARG A 8 -25.90 -3.01 83.24
C ARG A 8 -26.72 -3.70 82.14
N LEU A 9 -26.73 -3.13 80.94
CA LEU A 9 -27.27 -3.77 79.73
C LEU A 9 -26.24 -4.79 79.20
N PRO A 10 -26.64 -5.99 78.77
CA PRO A 10 -25.74 -7.01 78.25
C PRO A 10 -25.16 -6.60 76.89
N THR A 11 -23.83 -6.46 76.84
CA THR A 11 -23.01 -5.97 75.73
C THR A 11 -22.94 -6.89 74.50
N GLU A 12 -23.55 -8.08 74.54
CA GLU A 12 -23.46 -9.06 73.45
C GLU A 12 -24.39 -8.82 72.27
N LYS A 13 -25.50 -8.07 72.44
CA LYS A 13 -26.46 -7.83 71.34
C LYS A 13 -26.14 -6.59 70.50
N MET A 14 -25.22 -5.73 70.95
CA MET A 14 -24.82 -4.51 70.22
C MET A 14 -23.75 -4.74 69.15
N THR A 15 -22.96 -5.82 69.23
CA THR A 15 -21.91 -6.11 68.26
C THR A 15 -22.46 -6.67 66.93
N LEU A 16 -23.58 -7.39 66.97
CA LEU A 16 -24.24 -7.93 65.78
C LEU A 16 -24.94 -6.83 64.94
N ALA A 17 -25.46 -5.77 65.57
CA ALA A 17 -26.11 -4.68 64.86
C ALA A 17 -25.11 -3.75 64.15
N ALA A 18 -23.90 -3.55 64.71
CA ALA A 18 -22.87 -2.73 64.11
C ALA A 18 -22.23 -3.40 62.87
N ALA A 19 -22.07 -4.73 62.87
CA ALA A 19 -21.52 -5.46 61.73
C ALA A 19 -22.48 -5.49 60.53
N ALA A 20 -23.79 -5.52 60.76
CA ALA A 20 -24.79 -5.51 59.68
C ALA A 20 -24.90 -4.16 58.95
N VAL A 21 -24.61 -3.04 59.65
CA VAL A 21 -24.62 -1.70 59.05
C VAL A 21 -23.33 -1.41 58.28
N LEU A 22 -22.18 -1.97 58.69
CA LEU A 22 -20.91 -1.84 57.98
C LEU A 22 -20.83 -2.69 56.70
N LEU A 23 -21.57 -3.81 56.63
CA LEU A 23 -21.63 -4.65 55.42
C LEU A 23 -22.57 -4.12 54.33
N ALA A 24 -23.35 -3.07 54.62
CA ALA A 24 -24.31 -2.49 53.68
C ALA A 24 -23.73 -1.34 52.81
N LEU A 25 -22.49 -0.90 53.06
CA LEU A 25 -21.87 0.22 52.32
C LEU A 25 -20.92 -0.20 51.18
N THR A 26 -20.72 -1.49 50.90
CA THR A 26 -19.76 -1.95 49.87
C THR A 26 -20.39 -2.38 48.54
N ALA A 27 -21.65 -2.04 48.27
CA ALA A 27 -22.32 -2.36 47.01
C ALA A 27 -22.58 -1.10 46.15
N SER A 28 -21.55 -0.29 45.91
CA SER A 28 -21.54 0.63 44.77
C SER A 28 -20.95 -0.12 43.59
N SER A 29 -21.77 -0.89 42.89
CA SER A 29 -21.42 -1.37 41.55
C SER A 29 -21.29 -0.14 40.64
N LEU A 30 -20.06 0.28 40.33
CA LEU A 30 -19.76 1.09 39.15
C LEU A 30 -19.92 0.21 37.91
N GLY A 31 -21.14 -0.27 37.67
CA GLY A 31 -21.53 -0.81 36.39
C GLY A 31 -21.85 0.38 35.50
N HIS A 32 -21.00 0.69 34.53
CA HIS A 32 -21.38 1.58 33.45
C HIS A 32 -22.59 0.93 32.77
N SER A 33 -23.79 1.51 32.94
CA SER A 33 -25.00 1.03 32.28
C SER A 33 -24.73 0.93 30.79
N ALA A 34 -25.16 -0.15 30.13
CA ALA A 34 -25.00 -0.26 28.68
C ALA A 34 -25.71 0.91 27.94
N PRO A 35 -25.32 1.24 26.69
CA PRO A 35 -26.07 2.17 25.87
C PRO A 35 -27.54 1.77 25.75
N ASP A 36 -28.43 2.74 25.55
CA ASP A 36 -29.84 2.45 25.32
C ASP A 36 -30.04 1.64 24.02
N THR A 37 -30.91 0.63 24.10
CA THR A 37 -31.29 -0.25 22.99
C THR A 37 -32.54 0.22 22.25
N GLU A 38 -33.15 1.34 22.66
CA GLU A 38 -34.37 1.93 22.07
C GLU A 38 -35.47 0.88 21.93
N ASN A 39 -35.85 0.28 23.06
CA ASN A 39 -36.83 -0.81 23.15
C ASN A 39 -36.46 -2.05 22.31
N GLY A 40 -35.18 -2.44 22.32
CA GLY A 40 -34.71 -3.64 21.64
C GLY A 40 -34.52 -3.51 20.13
N ARG A 41 -34.61 -2.29 19.56
CA ARG A 41 -34.26 -2.04 18.16
C ARG A 41 -32.78 -2.33 17.90
N TYR A 42 -31.91 -2.00 18.85
CA TYR A 42 -30.48 -2.20 18.69
C TYR A 42 -29.99 -3.44 19.43
N THR A 43 -29.12 -4.21 18.77
CA THR A 43 -28.32 -5.26 19.40
C THR A 43 -26.98 -4.67 19.83
N LEU A 44 -26.55 -4.96 21.06
CA LEU A 44 -25.30 -4.48 21.63
C LEU A 44 -24.32 -5.63 21.81
N GLU A 45 -23.11 -5.44 21.32
CA GLU A 45 -21.98 -6.34 21.55
C GLU A 45 -20.88 -5.57 22.29
N SER A 46 -20.44 -6.08 23.43
CA SER A 46 -19.35 -5.46 24.19
C SER A 46 -18.03 -5.62 23.43
N ARG A 47 -17.28 -4.53 23.24
CA ARG A 47 -15.95 -4.56 22.62
C ARG A 47 -15.03 -3.62 23.39
N GLY A 48 -14.06 -4.19 24.10
CA GLY A 48 -13.08 -3.41 24.85
C GLY A 48 -13.74 -2.54 25.92
N ASP A 49 -13.50 -1.24 25.86
CA ASP A 49 -14.05 -0.20 26.75
C ASP A 49 -15.36 0.43 26.23
N GLY A 50 -15.95 -0.11 25.18
CA GLY A 50 -17.20 0.38 24.61
C GLY A 50 -18.13 -0.71 24.08
N PHE A 51 -19.10 -0.28 23.27
CA PHE A 51 -20.10 -1.17 22.67
C PHE A 51 -20.17 -0.99 21.16
N LEU A 52 -20.29 -2.09 20.44
CA LEU A 52 -20.75 -2.10 19.05
C LEU A 52 -22.28 -2.23 19.05
N ARG A 53 -22.96 -1.24 18.49
CA ARG A 53 -24.42 -1.18 18.39
C ARG A 53 -24.86 -1.45 16.95
N LEU A 54 -25.69 -2.46 16.74
CA LEU A 54 -26.25 -2.80 15.43
C LEU A 54 -27.74 -2.47 15.38
N ASP A 55 -28.17 -1.65 14.43
CA ASP A 55 -29.59 -1.38 14.17
C ASP A 55 -30.21 -2.56 13.40
N SER A 56 -31.15 -3.27 14.02
CA SER A 56 -31.83 -4.41 13.38
C SER A 56 -32.74 -4.03 12.21
N ARG A 57 -33.10 -2.74 12.07
CA ARG A 57 -33.97 -2.25 10.98
C ARG A 57 -33.19 -1.81 9.75
N SER A 58 -32.12 -1.05 9.94
CA SER A 58 -31.31 -0.52 8.83
C SER A 58 -30.05 -1.34 8.54
N GLY A 59 -29.62 -2.20 9.47
CA GLY A 59 -28.35 -2.91 9.40
C GLY A 59 -27.14 -2.02 9.71
N THR A 60 -27.34 -0.77 10.15
CA THR A 60 -26.24 0.17 10.42
C THR A 60 -25.53 -0.19 11.71
N ALA A 61 -24.20 -0.33 11.65
CA ALA A 61 -23.35 -0.48 12.83
C ALA A 61 -22.89 0.89 13.35
N SER A 62 -22.87 1.06 14.67
CA SER A 62 -22.34 2.24 15.36
C SER A 62 -21.37 1.83 16.46
N ILE A 63 -20.32 2.60 16.67
CA ILE A 63 -19.39 2.41 17.79
C ILE A 63 -19.78 3.39 18.89
N CYS A 64 -20.09 2.86 20.07
CA CYS A 64 -20.46 3.61 21.25
C CYS A 64 -19.28 3.66 22.22
N SER A 65 -18.94 4.87 22.67
CA SER A 65 -17.93 5.12 23.71
C SER A 65 -18.56 5.89 24.87
N ASP A 66 -18.15 5.58 26.09
CA ASP A 66 -18.58 6.34 27.27
C ASP A 66 -17.75 7.63 27.35
N LYS A 67 -18.43 8.76 27.54
CA LYS A 67 -17.77 10.06 27.76
C LYS A 67 -17.75 10.47 29.23
N GLY A 68 -18.34 9.69 30.14
CA GLY A 68 -18.46 9.96 31.56
C GLY A 68 -19.78 10.65 31.94
N GLN A 69 -20.42 11.33 30.98
CA GLN A 69 -21.79 11.87 31.10
C GLN A 69 -22.83 11.09 30.30
N GLY A 70 -22.44 9.95 29.72
CA GLY A 70 -23.30 9.10 28.90
C GLY A 70 -22.62 8.58 27.64
N TRP A 71 -23.33 7.70 26.93
CA TRP A 71 -22.85 7.05 25.72
C TRP A 71 -22.98 7.95 24.50
N THR A 72 -21.88 8.08 23.74
CA THR A 72 -21.89 8.69 22.42
C THR A 72 -21.64 7.60 21.37
N CYS A 73 -22.62 7.37 20.50
CA CYS A 73 -22.54 6.39 19.41
C CYS A 73 -22.30 7.08 18.07
N GLN A 74 -21.26 6.69 17.36
CA GLN A 74 -20.93 7.17 16.01
C GLN A 74 -21.29 6.08 15.00
N THR A 75 -22.17 6.40 14.06
CA THR A 75 -22.50 5.51 12.93
C THR A 75 -21.28 5.32 12.06
N MET A 76 -20.97 4.08 11.69
CA MET A 76 -19.90 3.84 10.74
C MET A 76 -20.32 4.39 9.37
N PRO A 77 -19.44 5.13 8.67
CA PRO A 77 -19.69 5.53 7.30
C PRO A 77 -19.97 4.30 6.45
N ASP A 78 -20.81 4.45 5.41
CA ASP A 78 -20.97 3.38 4.42
C ASP A 78 -19.72 3.33 3.53
N GLU A 79 -18.67 2.70 4.05
CA GLU A 79 -17.42 2.47 3.33
C GLU A 79 -17.63 1.63 2.08
N ARG A 80 -18.72 0.85 1.98
CA ARG A 80 -18.98 -0.01 0.82
C ARG A 80 -19.18 0.81 -0.44
N ALA A 81 -20.05 1.83 -0.39
CA ALA A 81 -20.29 2.69 -1.54
C ALA A 81 -19.02 3.45 -1.99
N ALA A 82 -18.20 3.91 -1.05
CA ALA A 82 -16.94 4.58 -1.36
C ALA A 82 -15.90 3.63 -1.98
N LEU A 83 -15.80 2.41 -1.44
CA LEU A 83 -14.92 1.37 -1.96
C LEU A 83 -15.37 0.88 -3.34
N ASP A 84 -16.67 0.69 -3.56
CA ASP A 84 -17.21 0.27 -4.86
C ASP A 84 -16.96 1.33 -5.94
N ALA A 85 -17.04 2.62 -5.60
CA ALA A 85 -16.67 3.70 -6.51
C ALA A 85 -15.18 3.67 -6.88
N GLU A 86 -14.31 3.42 -5.90
CA GLU A 86 -12.86 3.31 -6.13
C GLU A 86 -12.49 2.05 -6.92
N ILE A 87 -13.17 0.93 -6.65
CA ILE A 87 -13.04 -0.30 -7.45
C ILE A 87 -13.41 -0.01 -8.91
N GLY A 88 -14.54 0.66 -9.16
CA GLY A 88 -14.94 1.04 -10.52
C GLY A 88 -13.91 1.92 -11.22
N ARG A 89 -13.36 2.91 -10.51
CA ARG A 89 -12.30 3.79 -11.02
C ARG A 89 -11.04 3.00 -11.38
N LEU A 90 -10.57 2.14 -10.47
CA LEU A 90 -9.36 1.33 -10.66
C LEU A 90 -9.53 0.30 -11.79
N THR A 91 -10.69 -0.33 -11.91
CA THR A 91 -11.00 -1.23 -13.03
C THR A 91 -10.95 -0.47 -14.35
N GLY A 92 -11.54 0.73 -14.42
CA GLY A 92 -11.48 1.58 -15.61
C GLY A 92 -10.05 1.99 -15.99
N ASP A 93 -9.23 2.35 -15.01
CA ASP A 93 -7.82 2.67 -15.23
C ASP A 93 -7.02 1.46 -15.74
N LEU A 94 -7.27 0.29 -15.18
CA LEU A 94 -6.61 -0.95 -15.56
C LEU A 94 -6.98 -1.36 -16.99
N ASP A 95 -8.23 -1.21 -17.39
CA ASP A 95 -8.67 -1.50 -18.76
C ASP A 95 -8.08 -0.51 -19.77
N ARG A 96 -8.05 0.78 -19.42
CA ARG A 96 -7.39 1.81 -20.23
C ARG A 96 -5.90 1.50 -20.41
N LEU A 97 -5.18 1.24 -19.33
CA LEU A 97 -3.74 1.00 -19.37
C LEU A 97 -3.41 -0.28 -20.15
N LYS A 98 -4.23 -1.32 -20.03
CA LYS A 98 -4.11 -2.53 -20.86
C LYS A 98 -4.31 -2.22 -22.33
N ALA A 99 -5.30 -1.41 -22.69
CA ALA A 99 -5.54 -1.01 -24.08
C ALA A 99 -4.36 -0.21 -24.66
N GLU A 100 -3.82 0.74 -23.89
CA GLU A 100 -2.62 1.50 -24.27
C GLU A 100 -1.41 0.58 -24.46
N HIS A 101 -1.17 -0.33 -23.52
CA HIS A 101 -0.08 -1.29 -23.62
C HIS A 101 -0.21 -2.19 -24.86
N GLN A 102 -1.41 -2.69 -25.14
CA GLN A 102 -1.66 -3.49 -26.34
C GLN A 102 -1.46 -2.68 -27.63
N ALA A 103 -1.83 -1.40 -27.64
CA ALA A 103 -1.60 -0.53 -28.79
C ALA A 103 -0.09 -0.32 -29.04
N LEU A 104 0.66 0.00 -27.98
CA LEU A 104 2.12 0.15 -28.05
C LEU A 104 2.82 -1.15 -28.46
N GLN A 105 2.36 -2.31 -27.98
CA GLN A 105 2.91 -3.60 -28.39
C GLN A 105 2.71 -3.86 -29.89
N ARG A 106 1.53 -3.53 -30.43
CA ARG A 106 1.27 -3.67 -31.88
C ARG A 106 2.19 -2.76 -32.70
N GLU A 107 2.37 -1.52 -32.27
CA GLU A 107 3.28 -0.59 -32.94
C GLU A 107 4.73 -1.11 -32.92
N ALA A 108 5.19 -1.64 -31.78
CA ALA A 108 6.51 -2.23 -31.66
C ALA A 108 6.69 -3.45 -32.58
N ASP A 109 5.69 -4.32 -32.70
CA ASP A 109 5.72 -5.47 -33.60
C ASP A 109 5.76 -5.05 -35.07
N GLU A 110 5.00 -4.03 -35.46
CA GLU A 110 5.02 -3.49 -36.82
C GLU A 110 6.36 -2.84 -37.16
N LEU A 111 6.92 -2.02 -36.26
CA LEU A 111 8.25 -1.44 -36.44
C LEU A 111 9.32 -2.53 -36.54
N ARG A 112 9.21 -3.61 -35.76
CA ARG A 112 10.15 -4.73 -35.84
C ARG A 112 10.09 -5.42 -37.21
N LYS A 113 8.89 -5.70 -37.73
CA LYS A 113 8.71 -6.28 -39.08
C LYS A 113 9.25 -5.36 -40.16
N ALA A 114 8.97 -4.07 -40.08
CA ALA A 114 9.46 -3.07 -41.04
C ALA A 114 10.99 -3.00 -41.04
N ASN A 115 11.62 -3.02 -39.86
CA ASN A 115 13.07 -3.07 -39.75
C ASN A 115 13.67 -4.33 -40.38
N GLU A 116 13.10 -5.50 -40.12
CA GLU A 116 13.56 -6.75 -40.77
C GLU A 116 13.37 -6.72 -42.29
N ALA A 117 12.25 -6.20 -42.79
CA ALA A 117 12.02 -6.02 -44.22
C ALA A 117 13.06 -5.06 -44.85
N LEU A 118 13.38 -3.95 -44.19
CA LEU A 118 14.38 -3.00 -44.67
C LEU A 118 15.78 -3.62 -44.69
N LYS A 119 16.15 -4.40 -43.66
CA LYS A 119 17.43 -5.15 -43.64
C LYS A 119 17.53 -6.10 -44.83
N LEU A 120 16.46 -6.82 -45.17
CA LEU A 120 16.43 -7.69 -46.35
C LEU A 120 16.58 -6.92 -47.66
N GLN A 121 15.94 -5.75 -47.79
CA GLN A 121 16.09 -4.89 -48.97
C GLN A 121 17.54 -4.40 -49.14
N LEU A 122 18.18 -4.00 -48.04
CA LEU A 122 19.59 -3.59 -48.05
C LEU A 122 20.50 -4.75 -48.45
N ALA A 123 20.30 -5.94 -47.89
CA ALA A 123 21.08 -7.13 -48.25
C ALA A 123 20.95 -7.50 -49.74
N ASN A 124 19.78 -7.31 -50.35
CA ASN A 124 19.56 -7.54 -51.78
C ASN A 124 20.19 -6.45 -52.67
N ARG A 125 20.23 -5.20 -52.20
CA ARG A 125 20.88 -4.09 -52.90
C ARG A 125 22.40 -4.26 -52.93
N ASP A 126 22.97 -4.80 -51.86
CA ASP A 126 24.41 -4.98 -51.70
C ASP A 126 24.93 -6.29 -52.35
N GLY A 127 24.12 -6.93 -53.21
CA GLY A 127 24.56 -8.01 -54.11
C GLY A 127 25.69 -7.55 -55.04
N PRO A 128 26.52 -8.49 -55.57
CA PRO A 128 27.81 -8.14 -56.16
C PRO A 128 27.63 -7.15 -57.29
N ALA A 129 28.37 -6.04 -57.23
CA ALA A 129 28.53 -5.13 -58.35
C ALA A 129 29.18 -5.87 -59.53
N THR A 130 28.41 -6.66 -60.27
CA THR A 130 28.78 -7.19 -61.58
C THR A 130 28.41 -6.15 -62.63
N GLY A 131 29.04 -4.98 -62.53
CA GLY A 131 29.10 -4.01 -63.60
C GLY A 131 30.56 -3.95 -64.04
N LYS A 132 30.89 -4.63 -65.14
CA LYS A 132 32.13 -4.40 -65.86
C LYS A 132 32.30 -2.90 -66.06
N THR A 133 33.33 -2.31 -65.47
CA THR A 133 33.79 -0.97 -65.81
C THR A 133 34.43 -1.03 -67.18
N ASP A 134 33.61 -0.98 -68.23
CA ASP A 134 34.00 -0.66 -69.61
C ASP A 134 32.71 -0.32 -70.37
N GLU A 135 32.06 0.78 -70.01
CA GLU A 135 31.23 1.52 -70.97
C GLU A 135 31.21 2.98 -70.55
N ALA A 136 31.71 3.82 -71.46
CA ALA A 136 31.99 5.21 -71.24
C ALA A 136 30.75 5.99 -70.79
N LEU A 137 30.88 6.68 -69.66
CA LEU A 137 29.92 7.65 -69.16
C LEU A 137 29.76 8.80 -70.19
N PRO A 138 28.57 9.04 -70.78
CA PRO A 138 28.35 10.27 -71.53
C PRO A 138 28.32 11.43 -70.54
N LYS A 139 29.29 12.35 -70.67
CA LYS A 139 29.25 13.64 -69.98
C LYS A 139 28.18 14.52 -70.62
N GLY A 140 27.18 14.87 -69.83
CA GLY A 140 26.11 15.83 -70.13
C GLY A 140 24.88 15.41 -69.34
N ASP A 141 24.22 16.23 -68.54
CA ASP A 141 24.09 17.67 -68.62
C ASP A 141 23.71 18.23 -67.24
N SER A 142 24.16 19.44 -66.97
CA SER A 142 23.99 20.12 -65.69
C SER A 142 22.58 20.69 -65.58
N LEU A 143 21.66 20.09 -64.80
CA LEU A 143 20.42 20.80 -64.44
C LEU A 143 19.96 20.58 -62.99
N ARG A 144 20.08 21.70 -62.26
CA ARG A 144 19.33 22.18 -61.08
C ARG A 144 19.41 21.40 -59.77
N LYS A 145 20.25 21.95 -58.89
CA LYS A 145 20.18 21.81 -57.44
C LYS A 145 19.12 22.78 -56.89
N PRO A 146 18.00 22.31 -56.31
CA PRO A 146 17.23 23.16 -55.40
C PRO A 146 18.00 23.27 -54.08
N GLU A 147 18.34 24.51 -53.68
CA GLU A 147 18.79 24.80 -52.33
C GLU A 147 17.62 24.53 -51.36
N ILE A 148 17.68 23.40 -50.65
CA ILE A 148 16.91 23.20 -49.43
C ILE A 148 17.83 23.61 -48.28
N LYS A 149 17.56 24.80 -47.71
CA LYS A 149 18.03 25.14 -46.36
C LYS A 149 17.27 24.26 -45.38
N SER A 150 17.89 23.17 -44.95
CA SER A 150 17.58 22.54 -43.68
C SER A 150 18.85 22.52 -42.86
N THR A 151 18.81 23.22 -41.73
CA THR A 151 19.79 23.14 -40.66
C THR A 151 19.87 21.70 -40.18
N ASP A 152 20.86 20.98 -40.70
CA ASP A 152 21.13 19.58 -40.41
C ASP A 152 21.83 19.49 -39.04
N GLY A 153 21.03 19.70 -37.99
CA GLY A 153 21.34 19.21 -36.66
C GLY A 153 21.21 17.70 -36.68
N GLU A 154 22.30 17.03 -37.05
CA GLU A 154 22.46 15.58 -37.03
C GLU A 154 21.89 15.01 -35.72
N ARG A 155 20.79 14.26 -35.87
CA ARG A 155 20.31 13.30 -34.86
C ARG A 155 21.29 12.14 -34.82
N LYS A 156 22.42 12.37 -34.16
CA LYS A 156 23.31 11.34 -33.64
C LYS A 156 22.60 10.64 -32.47
N LEU A 157 21.70 9.71 -32.77
CA LEU A 157 21.28 8.69 -31.81
C LEU A 157 22.37 7.60 -31.72
N GLU A 158 23.56 8.02 -31.30
CA GLU A 158 24.36 7.12 -30.48
C GLU A 158 23.59 7.00 -29.18
N ILE A 159 23.06 5.80 -28.89
CA ILE A 159 22.79 5.44 -27.51
C ILE A 159 24.16 5.53 -26.84
N PRO A 160 24.43 6.57 -26.02
CA PRO A 160 25.70 6.62 -25.33
C PRO A 160 25.70 5.39 -24.45
N LEU A 161 26.69 4.51 -24.59
CA LEU A 161 27.00 3.62 -23.48
C LEU A 161 27.13 4.53 -22.26
N PRO A 162 26.39 4.27 -21.16
CA PRO A 162 26.51 5.08 -19.95
C PRO A 162 27.99 5.18 -19.63
N SER A 163 28.48 6.41 -19.54
CA SER A 163 29.92 6.69 -19.57
C SER A 163 30.65 5.81 -18.56
N ASP A 164 31.84 5.32 -18.91
CA ASP A 164 32.62 4.40 -18.06
C ASP A 164 32.73 4.89 -16.61
N ARG A 165 32.73 6.21 -16.38
CA ARG A 165 32.76 6.82 -15.05
C ARG A 165 31.50 6.63 -14.20
N GLU A 166 30.33 6.53 -14.83
CA GLU A 166 29.06 6.27 -14.14
C GLU A 166 28.89 4.78 -13.85
N ILE A 167 29.34 3.92 -14.77
CA ILE A 167 29.42 2.47 -14.55
C ILE A 167 30.39 2.19 -13.41
N ASP A 168 31.57 2.80 -13.37
CA ASP A 168 32.56 2.60 -12.30
C ASP A 168 32.01 2.98 -10.92
N LYS A 169 31.26 4.09 -10.84
CA LYS A 169 30.59 4.50 -9.60
C LYS A 169 29.54 3.47 -9.17
N TRP A 170 28.72 3.00 -10.10
CA TRP A 170 27.70 1.98 -9.82
C TRP A 170 28.31 0.64 -9.43
N MET A 171 29.36 0.21 -10.11
CA MET A 171 30.08 -1.01 -9.79
C MET A 171 30.73 -0.93 -8.41
N ALA A 172 31.27 0.23 -8.02
CA ALA A 172 31.80 0.43 -6.67
C ALA A 172 30.72 0.34 -5.58
N TYR A 173 29.53 0.92 -5.82
CA TYR A 173 28.40 0.80 -4.89
C TYR A 173 27.90 -0.65 -4.78
N VAL A 174 27.82 -1.35 -5.90
CA VAL A 174 27.41 -2.76 -5.96
C VAL A 174 28.43 -3.65 -5.24
N GLU A 175 29.73 -3.42 -5.45
CA GLU A 175 30.79 -4.17 -4.76
C GLU A 175 30.78 -3.93 -3.25
N GLN A 176 30.60 -2.68 -2.82
CA GLN A 176 30.53 -2.32 -1.41
C GLN A 176 29.27 -2.92 -0.74
N ALA A 177 28.14 -2.93 -1.44
CA ALA A 177 26.91 -3.57 -0.98
C ALA A 177 27.08 -5.10 -0.85
N TRP A 178 27.68 -5.74 -1.87
CA TRP A 178 27.95 -7.17 -1.85
C TRP A 178 28.90 -7.57 -0.72
N ARG A 179 30.00 -6.85 -0.53
CA ARG A 179 30.96 -7.08 0.57
C ARG A 179 30.29 -6.99 1.93
N LYS A 180 29.47 -5.95 2.15
CA LYS A 180 28.74 -5.77 3.42
C LYS A 180 27.73 -6.89 3.67
N LEU A 181 27.07 -7.38 2.63
CA LEU A 181 26.08 -8.45 2.73
C LEU A 181 26.76 -9.78 3.08
N VAL A 182 27.89 -10.11 2.45
CA VAL A 182 28.71 -11.30 2.79
C VAL A 182 29.22 -11.22 4.23
N ASP A 183 29.65 -10.05 4.68
CA ASP A 183 30.13 -9.84 6.04
C ASP A 183 29.03 -10.03 7.10
N ILE A 184 27.81 -9.55 6.81
CA ILE A 184 26.63 -9.77 7.66
C ILE A 184 26.24 -11.24 7.67
N ALA A 185 26.23 -11.90 6.50
CA ALA A 185 25.91 -13.32 6.39
C ALA A 185 26.92 -14.19 7.16
N GLY A 186 28.22 -13.87 7.10
CA GLY A 186 29.25 -14.57 7.87
C GLY A 186 29.11 -14.41 9.38
N ARG A 187 28.69 -13.23 9.85
CA ARG A 187 28.37 -13.00 11.28
C ARG A 187 27.17 -13.85 11.71
N LEU A 188 26.09 -13.85 10.92
CA LEU A 188 24.92 -14.69 11.19
C LEU A 188 25.23 -16.19 11.20
N GLN A 189 26.04 -16.68 10.25
CA GLN A 189 26.48 -18.08 10.20
C GLN A 189 27.36 -18.44 11.40
N LYS A 190 28.17 -17.50 11.90
CA LYS A 190 29.00 -17.66 13.09
C LYS A 190 28.16 -17.65 14.37
N ASP A 191 27.13 -16.82 14.45
CA ASP A 191 26.21 -16.76 15.60
C ASP A 191 25.32 -18.02 15.67
N THR A 192 24.88 -18.57 14.53
CA THR A 192 24.13 -19.85 14.50
C THR A 192 25.01 -21.09 14.66
N SER A 193 26.29 -21.04 14.24
CA SER A 193 27.23 -22.16 14.45
C SER A 193 27.90 -22.12 15.83
N GLY A 194 27.84 -20.98 16.53
CA GLY A 194 28.40 -20.78 17.86
C GLY A 194 27.48 -21.23 19.01
N ASP A 195 26.20 -21.47 18.74
CA ASP A 195 25.21 -21.98 19.71
C ASP A 195 25.12 -23.51 19.68
N LYS A 196 26.28 -24.17 19.83
CA LYS A 196 26.34 -25.62 20.02
C LYS A 196 27.52 -26.03 20.92
N ILE A 197 27.57 -25.45 22.13
CA ILE A 197 28.27 -26.04 23.29
C ILE A 197 27.44 -25.74 24.54
#